data_AF-A0A2P5D0U4-F1
#
_entry.id   AF-A0A2P5D0U4-F1
#
_cell.length_a   1.000
_cell.length_b   1.000
_cell.length_c   1.000
_cell.angle_alpha   90.00
_cell.angle_beta   90.00
_cell.angle_gamma   90.00
#
_symmetry.space_group_name_H-M   'P 1'
#
loop_
_entity.id
_entity.type
_entity.pdbx_description
1 polymer ?
#
loop_
_entity_poly.entity_id
_entity_poly.type
_entity_poly.pdbx_seq_one_letter_code
_entity_poly.pdbx_strand_id
1 'polypeptide(L)'
;MMEEEESAMEIEKVKEKPVGLMALEALGKGFDLSSDFRLKFAKGLGGNGAGRLVVLDEANKRDVLIPGSGGGLTICGVSEDIRCDKGDRIRFKSDVLEFNHMSELLNQKCSIQGKVPSGYLNAIFELSGDWYHDVADTKYLAFDGYFISLYNLHLTASPLVLHDEVKKSVPSHWDPAALSRFIQSYGTHIIVGMAVGGQDLVCVRQKSSSPIPPADLRRHLEDLGDILFSDSRSPSLLQRKTGDGKHKVPEVFNRILRSNTMQLTSISETSSKDGLTVICSKRGGDVFLHSHCNWLQTVAAKPEAIHFKFVPIISLLNGIPGSGYLSHAINLYLRYKPTLQDLQYFLEFQVPRQWAPMFCELPLRHQRREAVCPSLQFSFLGSKLNVCSTQVSTDQKPVVGLRLYLEGKKCNQLSLHVQHLSSLPNTMNISLAKSSKNRPCYWRGSDDYEFSDQFLEPIRWKKYSNICTSVVKHDPNWLKGDSSGVYIVTGAQLISKGKWPKTILHLRLLYTHLPTCSIQKTEWSAAPETSHKSNFLTNLSTTFTFTQKTTTDHQKQAQAVLNSGVYPDGPPSSNRSAKLRRFVETAEVVRGPHDAPGHWLVTAAKLVKDGGKISLHVKFALLDYC
;
A
#
# COMPACT_ATOMS: atom_id res chain seq x y z
N MET A 1 -64.17 3.45 -17.57
CA MET A 1 -63.08 3.13 -16.63
C MET A 1 -62.07 2.21 -17.31
N MET A 2 -61.59 2.65 -18.48
CA MET A 2 -60.59 1.93 -19.29
C MET A 2 -59.95 2.90 -20.30
N GLU A 3 -59.87 4.18 -19.95
CA GLU A 3 -59.25 5.25 -20.76
C GLU A 3 -58.47 6.27 -19.91
N GLU A 4 -58.34 6.07 -18.59
CA GLU A 4 -57.58 6.97 -17.70
C GLU A 4 -56.27 6.38 -17.16
N GLU A 5 -55.90 5.16 -17.58
CA GLU A 5 -54.70 4.45 -17.09
C GLU A 5 -53.57 4.36 -18.12
N GLU A 6 -53.68 5.07 -19.25
CA GLU A 6 -52.66 5.06 -20.31
C GLU A 6 -51.76 6.31 -20.32
N SER A 7 -51.95 7.25 -19.38
CA SER A 7 -51.19 8.51 -19.32
C SER A 7 -50.14 8.61 -18.21
N ALA A 8 -49.91 7.54 -17.43
CA ALA A 8 -49.00 7.56 -16.28
C ALA A 8 -47.94 6.45 -16.35
N MET A 9 -47.26 6.30 -17.49
CA MET A 9 -46.03 5.49 -17.57
C MET A 9 -45.10 5.95 -18.71
N GLU A 10 -44.94 7.26 -18.89
CA GLU A 10 -43.69 7.77 -19.46
C GLU A 10 -42.60 7.58 -18.41
N ILE A 11 -41.94 6.42 -18.48
CA ILE A 11 -40.62 6.21 -17.87
C ILE A 11 -39.73 7.33 -18.43
N GLU A 12 -39.40 8.32 -17.59
CA GLU A 12 -38.32 9.26 -17.86
C GLU A 12 -37.05 8.45 -18.17
N LYS A 13 -36.79 8.22 -19.46
CA LYS A 13 -35.46 7.89 -19.95
C LYS A 13 -34.60 9.09 -19.58
N VAL A 14 -33.90 9.00 -18.45
CA VAL A 14 -32.80 9.90 -18.12
C VAL A 14 -31.85 9.87 -19.32
N LYS A 15 -31.93 10.89 -20.18
CA LYS A 15 -31.04 11.03 -21.33
C LYS A 15 -29.63 11.07 -20.77
N GLU A 16 -28.81 10.06 -21.08
CA GLU A 16 -27.40 10.06 -20.73
C GLU A 16 -26.78 11.36 -21.25
N LYS A 17 -26.16 12.13 -20.35
CA LYS A 17 -25.49 13.37 -20.72
C LYS A 17 -24.40 13.05 -21.75
N PRO A 18 -24.29 13.82 -22.86
CA PRO A 18 -23.19 13.68 -23.79
C PRO A 18 -21.83 13.78 -23.10
N VAL A 19 -20.90 12.89 -23.46
CA VAL A 19 -19.54 12.85 -22.85
C VAL A 19 -18.82 14.18 -22.96
N GLY A 20 -19.00 14.93 -24.06
CA GLY A 20 -18.40 16.26 -24.21
C GLY A 20 -18.86 17.26 -23.14
N LEU A 21 -20.13 17.23 -22.75
CA LEU A 21 -20.64 18.07 -21.65
C LEU A 21 -20.14 17.59 -20.30
N MET A 22 -20.09 16.28 -20.06
CA MET A 22 -19.52 15.72 -18.82
C MET A 22 -18.02 16.06 -18.68
N ALA A 23 -17.28 15.99 -19.77
CA ALA A 23 -15.87 16.38 -19.86
C ALA A 23 -15.68 17.87 -19.54
N LEU A 24 -16.52 18.74 -20.14
CA LEU A 24 -16.52 20.17 -19.88
C LEU A 24 -16.85 20.50 -18.41
N GLU A 25 -17.87 19.85 -17.84
CA GLU A 25 -18.26 20.01 -16.44
C GLU A 25 -17.16 19.52 -15.49
N ALA A 26 -16.37 18.52 -15.88
CA ALA A 26 -15.30 17.95 -15.06
C ALA A 26 -14.02 18.81 -15.01
N LEU A 27 -13.79 19.71 -15.96
CA LEU A 27 -12.68 20.66 -15.86
C LEU A 27 -12.84 21.56 -14.64
N GLY A 28 -11.76 21.73 -13.86
CA GLY A 28 -11.77 22.48 -12.60
C GLY A 28 -12.35 21.72 -11.41
N LYS A 29 -12.77 20.46 -11.58
CA LYS A 29 -13.16 19.57 -10.47
C LYS A 29 -11.94 18.93 -9.82
N GLY A 30 -12.15 18.48 -8.59
CA GLY A 30 -11.21 17.67 -7.84
C GLY A 30 -11.10 16.24 -8.37
N PHE A 31 -10.00 15.57 -8.07
CA PHE A 31 -9.76 14.20 -8.49
C PHE A 31 -8.84 13.47 -7.51
N ASP A 32 -9.13 12.20 -7.30
CA ASP A 32 -8.30 11.31 -6.51
C ASP A 32 -7.31 10.58 -7.40
N LEU A 33 -6.02 10.90 -7.29
CA LEU A 33 -5.00 10.33 -8.16
C LEU A 33 -4.83 8.81 -7.96
N SER A 34 -5.31 8.25 -6.85
CA SER A 34 -5.34 6.79 -6.63
C SER A 34 -6.44 6.07 -7.43
N SER A 35 -7.44 6.80 -7.94
CA SER A 35 -8.54 6.25 -8.72
C SER A 35 -8.17 6.08 -10.20
N ASP A 36 -8.85 5.16 -10.90
CA ASP A 36 -8.75 5.03 -12.36
C ASP A 36 -9.19 6.35 -13.02
N PHE A 37 -8.47 6.79 -14.05
CA PHE A 37 -8.72 8.06 -14.71
C PHE A 37 -9.96 7.97 -15.60
N ARG A 38 -11.13 8.22 -14.99
CA ARG A 38 -12.44 8.26 -15.63
C ARG A 38 -13.27 9.40 -15.06
N LEU A 39 -14.15 9.97 -15.89
CA LEU A 39 -14.98 11.13 -15.53
C LEU A 39 -15.86 10.88 -14.28
N LYS A 40 -16.30 9.64 -14.07
CA LYS A 40 -17.14 9.28 -12.90
C LYS A 40 -16.47 9.49 -11.55
N PHE A 41 -15.14 9.62 -11.51
CA PHE A 41 -14.38 9.86 -10.28
C PHE A 41 -14.05 11.35 -10.04
N ALA A 42 -14.53 12.25 -10.91
CA ALA A 42 -14.39 13.69 -10.70
C ALA A 42 -15.24 14.14 -9.50
N LYS A 43 -14.65 14.96 -8.63
CA LYS A 43 -15.21 15.41 -7.35
C LYS A 43 -15.57 16.91 -7.40
N GLY A 44 -16.83 17.24 -7.11
CA GLY A 44 -17.36 18.62 -7.12
C GLY A 44 -17.51 19.23 -5.71
N LEU A 45 -18.06 20.44 -5.64
CA LEU A 45 -18.32 21.15 -4.37
C LEU A 45 -19.49 20.55 -3.56
N GLY A 46 -20.55 20.11 -4.23
CA GLY A 46 -21.74 19.58 -3.57
C GLY A 46 -21.69 18.06 -3.32
N GLY A 47 -22.50 17.56 -2.37
CA GLY A 47 -22.66 16.11 -2.09
C GLY A 47 -23.13 15.28 -3.29
N ASN A 48 -23.72 15.91 -4.31
CA ASN A 48 -24.08 15.29 -5.59
C ASN A 48 -22.97 15.42 -6.66
N GLY A 49 -21.77 15.88 -6.31
CA GLY A 49 -20.66 16.11 -7.25
C GLY A 49 -20.87 17.29 -8.22
N ALA A 50 -21.85 18.15 -7.95
CA ALA A 50 -22.14 19.35 -8.73
C ALA A 50 -21.16 20.49 -8.38
N GLY A 51 -20.77 21.28 -9.39
CA GLY A 51 -19.86 22.42 -9.24
C GLY A 51 -18.38 22.09 -9.39
N ARG A 52 -17.61 23.10 -9.80
CA ARG A 52 -16.15 23.08 -9.95
C ARG A 52 -15.48 23.54 -8.67
N LEU A 53 -14.28 23.05 -8.37
CA LEU A 53 -13.50 23.54 -7.21
C LEU A 53 -12.77 24.84 -7.53
N VAL A 54 -12.47 25.07 -8.82
CA VAL A 54 -11.84 26.27 -9.35
C VAL A 54 -12.90 27.23 -9.87
N VAL A 55 -12.69 28.53 -9.60
CA VAL A 55 -13.50 29.63 -10.12
C VAL A 55 -13.14 29.83 -11.60
N LEU A 56 -14.15 29.73 -12.47
CA LEU A 56 -14.07 30.05 -13.89
C LEU A 56 -15.11 31.13 -14.24
N ASP A 57 -14.91 31.81 -15.36
CA ASP A 57 -15.88 32.76 -15.88
C ASP A 57 -17.13 32.03 -16.40
N GLU A 58 -18.20 32.07 -15.62
CA GLU A 58 -19.50 31.51 -15.97
C GLU A 58 -20.42 32.50 -16.70
N ALA A 59 -20.05 33.78 -16.76
CA ALA A 59 -20.83 34.83 -17.40
C ALA A 59 -20.54 34.89 -18.90
N ASN A 60 -19.26 34.82 -19.28
CA ASN A 60 -18.85 34.83 -20.68
C ASN A 60 -18.73 33.39 -21.21
N LYS A 61 -19.74 32.99 -21.99
CA LYS A 61 -19.84 31.66 -22.59
C LYS A 61 -19.97 31.76 -24.10
N ARG A 62 -19.34 30.81 -24.79
CA ARG A 62 -19.39 30.68 -26.24
C ARG A 62 -19.65 29.23 -26.63
N ASP A 63 -20.19 29.07 -27.83
CA ASP A 63 -20.31 27.77 -28.45
C ASP A 63 -19.02 27.44 -29.19
N VAL A 64 -18.48 26.25 -28.95
CA VAL A 64 -17.19 25.82 -29.52
C VAL A 64 -17.41 24.65 -30.45
N LEU A 65 -17.08 24.88 -31.72
CA LEU A 65 -17.08 23.83 -32.73
C LEU A 65 -15.88 22.89 -32.51
N ILE A 66 -16.14 21.60 -32.41
CA ILE A 66 -15.10 20.60 -32.20
C ILE A 66 -14.26 20.44 -33.47
N PRO A 67 -12.95 20.76 -33.44
CA PRO A 67 -12.10 20.69 -34.61
C PRO A 67 -11.99 19.25 -35.14
N GLY A 68 -12.22 19.05 -36.44
CA GLY A 68 -12.03 17.75 -37.09
C GLY A 68 -13.18 16.74 -36.95
N SER A 69 -14.29 17.10 -36.31
CA SER A 69 -15.53 16.32 -36.40
C SER A 69 -16.17 16.59 -37.77
N GLY A 70 -16.21 15.57 -38.65
CA GLY A 70 -16.81 15.67 -39.99
C GLY A 70 -18.32 15.96 -40.02
N GLY A 71 -18.93 16.30 -38.87
CA GLY A 71 -20.35 16.59 -38.68
C GLY A 71 -20.64 17.85 -37.85
N GLY A 72 -19.66 18.74 -37.62
CA GLY A 72 -19.92 20.04 -36.99
C GLY A 72 -20.40 19.96 -35.53
N LEU A 73 -19.91 18.98 -34.76
CA LEU A 73 -20.30 18.81 -33.37
C LEU A 73 -19.90 20.05 -32.56
N THR A 74 -20.90 20.73 -31.98
CA THR A 74 -20.72 21.97 -31.24
C THR A 74 -20.97 21.71 -29.76
N ILE A 75 -20.03 22.12 -28.91
CA ILE A 75 -20.23 22.12 -27.45
C ILE A 75 -20.74 23.51 -27.09
N CYS A 76 -21.99 23.58 -26.63
CA CYS A 76 -22.59 24.85 -26.26
C CYS A 76 -22.18 25.29 -24.85
N GLY A 77 -22.15 26.61 -24.61
CA GLY A 77 -22.01 27.17 -23.26
C GLY A 77 -20.62 26.97 -22.62
N VAL A 78 -19.56 26.92 -23.43
CA VAL A 78 -18.18 26.78 -22.97
C VAL A 78 -17.67 28.12 -22.43
N SER A 79 -17.19 28.13 -21.19
CA SER A 79 -16.52 29.29 -20.59
C SER A 79 -15.31 29.74 -21.44
N GLU A 80 -15.06 31.03 -21.54
CA GLU A 80 -13.88 31.56 -22.26
C GLU A 80 -12.55 31.05 -21.69
N ASP A 81 -12.52 30.70 -20.40
CA ASP A 81 -11.37 30.11 -19.71
C ASP A 81 -11.05 28.69 -20.17
N ILE A 82 -11.91 28.08 -21.00
CA ILE A 82 -11.73 26.73 -21.52
C ILE A 82 -11.41 26.80 -23.01
N ARG A 83 -10.30 26.17 -23.37
CA ARG A 83 -9.88 26.02 -24.76
C ARG A 83 -10.07 24.59 -25.24
N CYS A 84 -10.59 24.46 -26.46
CA CYS A 84 -10.74 23.20 -27.16
C CYS A 84 -9.76 23.18 -28.33
N ASP A 85 -8.75 22.31 -28.24
CA ASP A 85 -7.81 22.09 -29.32
C ASP A 85 -8.18 20.84 -30.13
N LYS A 86 -7.69 20.80 -31.37
CA LYS A 86 -7.79 19.62 -32.23
C LYS A 86 -7.11 18.43 -31.54
N GLY A 87 -7.75 17.27 -31.65
CA GLY A 87 -7.17 16.00 -31.21
C GLY A 87 -6.09 15.48 -32.15
N ASP A 88 -5.42 14.43 -31.70
CA ASP A 88 -4.36 13.70 -32.39
C ASP A 88 -4.63 12.19 -32.37
N ARG A 89 -3.99 11.48 -33.28
CA ARG A 89 -4.10 10.02 -33.41
C ARG A 89 -2.70 9.47 -33.40
N ILE A 90 -2.31 8.87 -32.27
CA ILE A 90 -0.94 8.44 -32.04
C ILE A 90 -0.92 6.99 -31.60
N ARG A 91 -0.12 6.16 -32.28
CA ARG A 91 0.33 4.88 -31.75
C ARG A 91 1.56 5.12 -30.90
N PHE A 92 1.53 4.68 -29.66
CA PHE A 92 2.66 4.81 -28.74
C PHE A 92 3.10 3.44 -28.24
N LYS A 93 4.38 3.14 -28.45
CA LYS A 93 5.05 1.94 -27.99
C LYS A 93 5.99 2.32 -26.85
N SER A 94 5.80 1.76 -25.66
CA SER A 94 6.72 1.99 -24.55
C SER A 94 7.97 1.11 -24.68
N ASP A 95 9.05 1.53 -24.05
CA ASP A 95 10.15 0.61 -23.73
C ASP A 95 9.70 -0.41 -22.65
N VAL A 96 10.54 -1.44 -22.44
CA VAL A 96 10.39 -2.39 -21.33
C VAL A 96 11.04 -1.77 -20.10
N LEU A 97 10.21 -1.31 -19.17
CA LEU A 97 10.64 -0.48 -18.04
C LEU A 97 10.38 -1.20 -16.71
N GLU A 98 11.24 -0.96 -15.73
CA GLU A 98 10.93 -1.31 -14.34
C GLU A 98 9.71 -0.54 -13.82
N PHE A 99 9.06 -1.06 -12.79
CA PHE A 99 7.82 -0.50 -12.24
C PHE A 99 7.88 1.03 -12.01
N ASN A 100 8.92 1.50 -11.32
CA ASN A 100 9.06 2.92 -10.96
C ASN A 100 9.23 3.82 -12.19
N HIS A 101 9.96 3.37 -13.21
CA HIS A 101 10.15 4.12 -14.45
C HIS A 101 8.87 4.15 -15.30
N MET A 102 8.12 3.04 -15.35
CA MET A 102 6.82 3.02 -16.01
C MET A 102 5.82 3.95 -15.31
N SER A 103 5.79 3.94 -13.97
CA SER A 103 4.97 4.88 -13.19
C SER A 103 5.31 6.33 -13.50
N GLU A 104 6.60 6.66 -13.55
CA GLU A 104 7.07 8.01 -13.86
C GLU A 104 6.68 8.43 -15.29
N LEU A 105 6.83 7.54 -16.28
CA LEU A 105 6.43 7.78 -17.66
C LEU A 105 4.94 8.14 -17.79
N LEU A 106 4.05 7.38 -17.14
CA LEU A 106 2.61 7.63 -17.20
C LEU A 106 2.20 8.88 -16.41
N ASN A 107 2.84 9.14 -15.27
CA ASN A 107 2.59 10.34 -14.47
C ASN A 107 3.00 11.61 -15.23
N GLN A 108 4.16 11.60 -15.89
CA GLN A 108 4.65 12.73 -16.68
C GLN A 108 3.68 13.08 -17.82
N LYS A 109 3.12 12.08 -18.50
CA LYS A 109 2.09 12.32 -19.52
C LYS A 109 0.89 13.10 -18.95
N CYS A 110 0.55 12.86 -17.68
CA CYS A 110 -0.58 13.50 -16.99
C CYS A 110 -0.20 14.81 -16.26
N SER A 111 0.97 15.37 -16.55
CA SER A 111 1.53 16.57 -15.89
C SER A 111 1.78 16.40 -14.38
N ILE A 112 2.04 15.16 -13.95
CA ILE A 112 2.36 14.83 -12.55
C ILE A 112 3.83 14.46 -12.44
N GLN A 113 4.47 14.93 -11.37
CA GLN A 113 5.86 14.61 -11.07
C GLN A 113 5.95 13.44 -10.09
N GLY A 114 7.02 12.66 -10.19
CA GLY A 114 7.37 11.62 -9.23
C GLY A 114 6.93 10.21 -9.63
N LYS A 115 7.30 9.25 -8.76
CA LYS A 115 7.26 7.81 -9.03
C LYS A 115 6.10 7.08 -8.34
N VAL A 116 5.22 7.82 -7.67
CA VAL A 116 4.07 7.24 -6.97
C VAL A 116 3.06 6.75 -8.02
N PRO A 117 2.65 5.48 -8.01
CA PRO A 117 1.73 4.96 -9.00
C PRO A 117 0.36 5.63 -8.90
N SER A 118 -0.14 6.03 -10.07
CA SER A 118 -1.49 6.52 -10.26
C SER A 118 -2.49 5.37 -10.41
N GLY A 119 -3.77 5.64 -10.14
CA GLY A 119 -4.81 4.65 -10.37
C GLY A 119 -4.95 4.25 -11.83
N TYR A 120 -4.53 5.11 -12.76
CA TYR A 120 -4.44 4.76 -14.18
C TYR A 120 -3.42 3.65 -14.46
N LEU A 121 -2.20 3.74 -13.91
CA LEU A 121 -1.21 2.66 -13.99
C LEU A 121 -1.81 1.35 -13.46
N ASN A 122 -2.46 1.42 -12.30
CA ASN A 122 -3.06 0.23 -11.68
C ASN A 122 -4.15 -0.37 -12.55
N ALA A 123 -4.98 0.46 -13.18
CA ALA A 123 -6.07 0.02 -14.03
C ALA A 123 -5.59 -0.65 -15.33
N ILE A 124 -4.56 -0.12 -16.01
CA ILE A 124 -4.12 -0.68 -17.29
C ILE A 124 -3.24 -1.93 -17.15
N PHE A 125 -2.57 -2.10 -16.00
CA PHE A 125 -1.72 -3.25 -15.70
C PHE A 125 -2.34 -4.25 -14.71
N GLU A 126 -3.60 -4.04 -14.31
CA GLU A 126 -4.32 -4.86 -13.33
C GLU A 126 -3.49 -5.11 -12.05
N LEU A 127 -2.96 -4.01 -11.49
CA LEU A 127 -2.23 -4.00 -10.23
C LEU A 127 -3.21 -3.87 -9.05
N SER A 128 -2.80 -4.37 -7.88
CA SER A 128 -3.67 -4.41 -6.71
C SER A 128 -3.91 -3.03 -6.10
N GLY A 129 -2.98 -2.10 -6.28
CA GLY A 129 -2.97 -0.79 -5.64
C GLY A 129 -2.13 -0.74 -4.38
N ASP A 130 -1.75 -1.91 -3.82
CA ASP A 130 -0.66 -2.03 -2.85
C ASP A 130 0.67 -2.05 -3.61
N TRP A 131 1.13 -0.85 -3.95
CA TRP A 131 2.29 -0.70 -4.81
C TRP A 131 3.56 -1.29 -4.20
N TYR A 132 3.66 -1.41 -2.87
CA TYR A 132 4.84 -1.98 -2.23
C TYR A 132 5.00 -3.47 -2.60
N HIS A 133 3.89 -4.22 -2.58
CA HIS A 133 3.88 -5.62 -3.02
C HIS A 133 3.87 -5.75 -4.54
N ASP A 134 3.15 -4.88 -5.26
CA ASP A 134 3.11 -4.90 -6.72
C ASP A 134 4.52 -4.67 -7.33
N VAL A 135 5.32 -3.76 -6.75
CA VAL A 135 6.74 -3.54 -7.13
C VAL A 135 7.57 -4.79 -6.89
N ALA A 136 7.36 -5.50 -5.78
CA ALA A 136 8.14 -6.70 -5.45
C ALA A 136 7.83 -7.89 -6.39
N ASP A 137 6.57 -8.05 -6.81
CA ASP A 137 6.17 -9.11 -7.74
C ASP A 137 6.52 -8.79 -9.21
N THR A 138 6.60 -7.49 -9.55
CA THR A 138 6.77 -7.02 -10.94
C THR A 138 8.23 -6.68 -11.27
N LYS A 139 8.78 -7.36 -12.29
CA LYS A 139 10.10 -7.06 -12.84
C LYS A 139 10.07 -5.93 -13.85
N TYR A 140 9.22 -6.09 -14.87
CA TYR A 140 9.12 -5.17 -16.00
C TYR A 140 7.67 -5.00 -16.44
N LEU A 141 7.38 -3.82 -16.96
CA LEU A 141 6.11 -3.40 -17.54
C LEU A 141 6.37 -2.82 -18.94
N ALA A 142 5.48 -3.11 -19.87
CA ALA A 142 5.51 -2.53 -21.22
C ALA A 142 4.10 -2.44 -21.80
N PHE A 143 3.85 -1.51 -22.71
CA PHE A 143 2.60 -1.42 -23.45
C PHE A 143 2.79 -0.91 -24.88
N ASP A 144 1.90 -1.31 -25.77
CA ASP A 144 1.71 -0.77 -27.13
C ASP A 144 0.24 -0.42 -27.28
N GLY A 145 -0.07 0.76 -27.80
CA GLY A 145 -1.46 1.11 -28.03
C GLY A 145 -1.69 2.37 -28.83
N TYR A 146 -2.92 2.48 -29.31
CA TYR A 146 -3.44 3.66 -29.97
C TYR A 146 -4.16 4.57 -28.98
N PHE A 147 -3.82 5.85 -29.03
CA PHE A 147 -4.52 6.92 -28.34
C PHE A 147 -5.10 7.84 -29.42
N ILE A 148 -6.42 7.83 -29.53
CA ILE A 148 -7.18 8.62 -30.51
C ILE A 148 -7.90 9.71 -29.72
N SER A 149 -7.30 10.88 -29.65
CA SER A 149 -7.97 12.10 -29.20
C SER A 149 -8.76 12.67 -30.37
N LEU A 150 -10.05 12.90 -30.18
CA LEU A 150 -10.87 13.65 -31.13
C LEU A 150 -10.67 15.15 -30.90
N TYR A 151 -10.61 15.56 -29.63
CA TYR A 151 -10.34 16.91 -29.19
C TYR A 151 -9.77 16.92 -27.77
N ASN A 152 -9.05 18.00 -27.46
CA ASN A 152 -8.42 18.21 -26.17
C ASN A 152 -9.02 19.44 -25.50
N LEU A 153 -9.54 19.29 -24.29
CA LEU A 153 -10.03 20.39 -23.47
C LEU A 153 -8.98 20.75 -22.43
N HIS A 154 -8.71 22.04 -22.22
CA HIS A 154 -7.82 22.48 -21.15
C HIS A 154 -8.23 23.85 -20.60
N LEU A 155 -7.94 24.06 -19.32
CA LEU A 155 -8.08 25.34 -18.65
C LEU A 155 -6.96 26.29 -19.08
N THR A 156 -7.34 27.53 -19.36
CA THR A 156 -6.44 28.64 -19.71
C THR A 156 -6.44 29.75 -18.65
N ALA A 157 -7.36 29.70 -17.68
CA ALA A 157 -7.38 30.59 -16.54
C ALA A 157 -6.03 30.60 -15.80
N SER A 158 -5.46 31.79 -15.63
CA SER A 158 -4.17 32.01 -14.95
C SER A 158 -4.23 33.31 -14.16
N PRO A 159 -4.07 33.28 -12.82
CA PRO A 159 -3.88 32.09 -11.99
C PRO A 159 -5.18 31.28 -11.82
N LEU A 160 -5.06 29.97 -11.60
CA LEU A 160 -6.19 29.15 -11.15
C LEU A 160 -6.51 29.47 -9.68
N VAL A 161 -7.76 29.81 -9.38
CA VAL A 161 -8.19 30.18 -8.02
C VAL A 161 -9.25 29.22 -7.51
N LEU A 162 -9.03 28.63 -6.34
CA LEU A 162 -10.05 27.80 -5.67
C LEU A 162 -11.20 28.64 -5.12
N HIS A 163 -12.41 28.08 -5.11
CA HIS A 163 -13.54 28.65 -4.39
C HIS A 163 -13.23 28.79 -2.89
N ASP A 164 -13.75 29.85 -2.25
CA ASP A 164 -13.46 30.14 -0.84
C ASP A 164 -13.97 29.07 0.12
N GLU A 165 -15.02 28.33 -0.25
CA GLU A 165 -15.48 27.16 0.50
C GLU A 165 -14.40 26.09 0.62
N VAL A 166 -13.67 25.81 -0.47
CA VAL A 166 -12.56 24.84 -0.48
C VAL A 166 -11.38 25.35 0.35
N LYS A 167 -11.10 26.67 0.31
CA LYS A 167 -10.04 27.25 1.14
C LYS A 167 -10.38 27.18 2.63
N LYS A 168 -11.64 27.43 2.99
CA LYS A 168 -12.15 27.40 4.37
C LYS A 168 -12.22 25.99 4.95
N SER A 169 -12.32 24.96 4.12
CA SER A 169 -12.35 23.57 4.57
C SER A 169 -10.96 22.99 4.91
N VAL A 170 -9.87 23.74 4.64
CA VAL A 170 -8.52 23.36 5.04
C VAL A 170 -8.37 23.47 6.56
N PRO A 171 -8.06 22.37 7.27
CA PRO A 171 -7.88 22.41 8.73
C PRO A 171 -6.65 23.22 9.12
N SER A 172 -6.77 24.06 10.17
CA SER A 172 -5.67 24.90 10.67
C SER A 172 -4.62 24.15 11.51
N HIS A 173 -4.94 22.94 11.96
CA HIS A 173 -4.05 22.04 12.70
C HIS A 173 -4.14 20.61 12.16
N TRP A 174 -3.31 19.70 12.67
CA TRP A 174 -3.41 18.27 12.35
C TRP A 174 -4.70 17.68 12.93
N ASP A 175 -5.76 17.62 12.14
CA ASP A 175 -7.03 16.94 12.41
C ASP A 175 -7.25 15.82 11.39
N PRO A 176 -6.91 14.57 11.74
CA PRO A 176 -7.07 13.41 10.86
C PRO A 176 -8.47 13.22 10.27
N ALA A 177 -9.53 13.53 11.02
CA ALA A 177 -10.90 13.39 10.56
C ALA A 177 -11.23 14.45 9.51
N ALA A 178 -10.88 15.71 9.76
CA ALA A 178 -11.10 16.80 8.80
C ALA A 178 -10.21 16.67 7.56
N LEU A 179 -8.95 16.25 7.72
CA LEU A 179 -8.03 15.98 6.60
C LEU A 179 -8.53 14.82 5.72
N SER A 180 -9.01 13.73 6.33
CA SER A 180 -9.61 12.62 5.61
C SER A 180 -10.85 13.06 4.83
N ARG A 181 -11.76 13.80 5.48
CA ARG A 181 -12.96 14.36 4.82
C ARG A 181 -12.60 15.28 3.65
N PHE A 182 -11.55 16.10 3.78
CA PHE A 182 -11.09 16.96 2.68
C PHE A 182 -10.65 16.12 1.47
N ILE A 183 -9.80 15.12 1.67
CA ILE A 183 -9.31 14.24 0.59
C ILE A 183 -10.47 13.44 -0.03
N GLN A 184 -11.40 12.97 0.79
CA GLN A 184 -12.59 12.27 0.33
C GLN A 184 -13.49 13.17 -0.52
N SER A 185 -13.70 14.42 -0.11
CA SER A 185 -14.64 15.36 -0.76
C SER A 185 -14.05 16.03 -1.99
N TYR A 186 -12.81 16.48 -1.93
CA TYR A 186 -12.18 17.28 -2.99
C TYR A 186 -11.09 16.53 -3.76
N GLY A 187 -10.63 15.39 -3.25
CA GLY A 187 -9.53 14.65 -3.84
C GLY A 187 -8.17 15.24 -3.52
N THR A 188 -7.20 14.94 -4.37
CA THR A 188 -5.78 15.28 -4.19
C THR A 188 -5.27 16.25 -5.24
N HIS A 189 -5.91 16.26 -6.41
CA HIS A 189 -5.52 17.03 -7.58
C HIS A 189 -6.74 17.69 -8.22
N ILE A 190 -6.52 18.69 -9.05
CA ILE A 190 -7.53 19.34 -9.88
C ILE A 190 -7.34 18.90 -11.33
N ILE A 191 -8.45 18.60 -12.02
CA ILE A 191 -8.46 18.32 -13.46
C ILE A 191 -8.31 19.64 -14.21
N VAL A 192 -7.18 19.84 -14.89
CA VAL A 192 -6.89 21.05 -15.68
C VAL A 192 -6.93 20.81 -17.18
N GLY A 193 -6.93 19.55 -17.61
CA GLY A 193 -7.09 19.21 -19.02
C GLY A 193 -7.47 17.76 -19.23
N MET A 194 -8.00 17.45 -20.40
CA MET A 194 -8.34 16.10 -20.81
C MET A 194 -8.38 15.93 -22.33
N ALA A 195 -8.10 14.71 -22.79
CA ALA A 195 -8.34 14.29 -24.16
C ALA A 195 -9.60 13.42 -24.21
N VAL A 196 -10.50 13.72 -25.14
CA VAL A 196 -11.75 12.97 -25.34
C VAL A 196 -11.68 12.22 -26.66
N GLY A 197 -11.92 10.92 -26.63
CA GLY A 197 -11.87 10.05 -27.81
C GLY A 197 -11.87 8.57 -27.43
N GLY A 198 -10.85 7.82 -27.85
CA GLY A 198 -10.75 6.39 -27.56
C GLY A 198 -9.30 5.92 -27.42
N GLN A 199 -9.08 4.88 -26.64
CA GLN A 199 -7.79 4.20 -26.53
C GLN A 199 -7.94 2.69 -26.62
N ASP A 200 -6.94 2.07 -27.23
CA ASP A 200 -6.85 0.63 -27.46
C ASP A 200 -5.43 0.18 -27.12
N LEU A 201 -5.28 -0.56 -26.03
CA LEU A 201 -4.00 -0.86 -25.38
C LEU A 201 -3.78 -2.36 -25.26
N VAL A 202 -2.55 -2.80 -25.52
CA VAL A 202 -2.02 -4.08 -25.09
C VAL A 202 -0.85 -3.83 -24.13
N CYS A 203 -0.97 -4.37 -22.92
CA CYS A 203 -0.03 -4.22 -21.84
C CYS A 203 0.56 -5.58 -21.48
N VAL A 204 1.81 -5.60 -21.04
CA VAL A 204 2.49 -6.80 -20.57
C VAL A 204 3.11 -6.53 -19.22
N ARG A 205 2.80 -7.40 -18.26
CA ARG A 205 3.40 -7.43 -16.92
C ARG A 205 4.25 -8.68 -16.79
N GLN A 206 5.54 -8.49 -16.49
CA GLN A 206 6.49 -9.57 -16.26
C GLN A 206 6.81 -9.69 -14.78
N LYS A 207 6.67 -10.90 -14.23
CA LYS A 207 7.03 -11.22 -12.84
C LYS A 207 8.55 -11.32 -12.65
N SER A 208 9.00 -11.07 -11.42
CA SER A 208 10.41 -11.22 -10.99
C SER A 208 11.00 -12.61 -11.24
N SER A 209 10.17 -13.66 -11.26
CA SER A 209 10.57 -15.05 -11.53
C SER A 209 10.74 -15.39 -13.02
N SER A 210 10.32 -14.53 -13.95
CA SER A 210 10.32 -14.83 -15.37
C SER A 210 11.75 -14.90 -15.96
N PRO A 211 12.06 -15.93 -16.78
CA PRO A 211 13.36 -16.09 -17.42
C PRO A 211 13.50 -15.29 -18.73
N ILE A 212 12.43 -14.65 -19.21
CA ILE A 212 12.39 -14.00 -20.53
C ILE A 212 13.18 -12.69 -20.49
N PRO A 213 14.13 -12.46 -21.43
CA PRO A 213 14.89 -11.22 -21.47
C PRO A 213 14.03 -10.07 -22.03
N PRO A 214 14.31 -8.81 -21.62
CA PRO A 214 13.51 -7.65 -22.02
C PRO A 214 13.46 -7.42 -23.54
N ALA A 215 14.53 -7.77 -24.27
CA ALA A 215 14.56 -7.63 -25.74
C ALA A 215 13.60 -8.61 -26.46
N ASP A 216 13.43 -9.82 -25.93
CA ASP A 216 12.45 -10.78 -26.46
C ASP A 216 11.03 -10.32 -26.12
N LEU A 217 10.84 -9.84 -24.88
CA LEU A 217 9.55 -9.32 -24.43
C LEU A 217 9.05 -8.15 -25.29
N ARG A 218 9.96 -7.21 -25.59
CA ARG A 218 9.67 -6.08 -26.47
C ARG A 218 9.23 -6.55 -27.85
N ARG A 219 9.97 -7.46 -28.47
CA ARG A 219 9.65 -8.01 -29.80
C ARG A 219 8.28 -8.70 -29.81
N HIS A 220 8.00 -9.55 -28.81
CA HIS A 220 6.70 -10.23 -28.73
C HIS A 220 5.53 -9.26 -28.55
N LEU A 221 5.71 -8.18 -27.78
CA LEU A 221 4.70 -7.14 -27.64
C LEU A 221 4.50 -6.35 -28.95
N GLU A 222 5.58 -5.99 -29.63
CA GLU A 222 5.52 -5.30 -30.92
C GLU A 222 4.80 -6.15 -31.98
N ASP A 223 5.15 -7.44 -32.10
CA ASP A 223 4.50 -8.38 -33.02
C ASP A 223 3.01 -8.56 -32.69
N LEU A 224 2.67 -8.69 -31.40
CA LEU A 224 1.28 -8.81 -30.95
C LEU A 224 0.49 -7.54 -31.27
N GLY A 225 1.05 -6.36 -30.99
CA GLY A 225 0.43 -5.08 -31.31
C GLY A 225 0.21 -4.91 -32.82
N ASP A 226 1.18 -5.29 -33.64
CA ASP A 226 1.05 -5.21 -35.10
C ASP A 226 -0.07 -6.12 -35.63
N ILE A 227 -0.24 -7.33 -35.06
CA ILE A 227 -1.35 -8.23 -35.40
C ILE A 227 -2.70 -7.64 -34.96
N LEU A 228 -2.79 -7.19 -33.70
CA LEU A 228 -4.03 -6.67 -33.13
C LEU A 228 -4.50 -5.38 -33.81
N PHE A 229 -3.58 -4.48 -34.16
CA PHE A 229 -3.95 -3.16 -34.70
C PHE A 229 -4.00 -3.09 -36.22
N SER A 230 -3.40 -4.04 -36.94
CA SER A 230 -3.49 -4.10 -38.41
C SER A 230 -4.64 -4.98 -38.90
N ASP A 231 -5.46 -5.54 -37.99
CA ASP A 231 -6.53 -6.51 -38.24
C ASP A 231 -6.12 -7.70 -39.14
N SER A 232 -4.83 -7.95 -39.22
CA SER A 232 -4.24 -8.98 -40.06
C SER A 232 -4.30 -10.31 -39.30
N ARG A 233 -5.35 -11.10 -39.55
CA ARG A 233 -5.55 -12.43 -38.93
C ARG A 233 -4.60 -13.48 -39.50
N SER A 234 -3.30 -13.28 -39.36
CA SER A 234 -2.28 -14.28 -39.70
C SER A 234 -1.49 -14.67 -38.44
N PRO A 235 -1.91 -15.75 -37.73
CA PRO A 235 -1.17 -16.33 -36.61
C PRO A 235 0.28 -16.74 -36.96
N SER A 236 0.60 -16.82 -38.25
CA SER A 236 1.93 -17.12 -38.78
C SER A 236 2.96 -16.02 -38.57
N LEU A 237 2.57 -14.78 -38.21
CA LEU A 237 3.52 -13.67 -37.99
C LEU A 237 4.29 -13.80 -36.66
N LEU A 238 3.66 -14.30 -35.59
CA LEU A 238 4.38 -14.62 -34.35
C LEU A 238 5.36 -15.79 -34.53
N GLN A 239 5.08 -16.68 -35.48
CA GLN A 239 5.97 -17.78 -35.86
C GLN A 239 6.92 -17.36 -36.99
N ARG A 240 7.62 -16.24 -36.86
CA ARG A 240 8.77 -16.01 -37.74
C ARG A 240 9.83 -17.04 -37.38
N LYS A 241 9.91 -18.13 -38.14
CA LYS A 241 11.05 -19.05 -38.12
C LYS A 241 12.29 -18.25 -38.52
N THR A 242 12.96 -17.62 -37.56
CA THR A 242 14.37 -17.33 -37.71
C THR A 242 15.06 -18.66 -37.91
N GLY A 243 15.89 -18.79 -38.94
CA GLY A 243 16.63 -20.01 -39.29
C GLY A 243 17.60 -20.51 -38.20
N ASP A 244 17.58 -19.90 -37.03
CA ASP A 244 18.31 -20.30 -35.84
C ASP A 244 17.29 -20.61 -34.73
N GLY A 245 17.11 -21.91 -34.45
CA GLY A 245 16.08 -22.40 -33.55
C GLY A 245 16.39 -22.04 -32.10
N LYS A 246 15.77 -20.98 -31.55
CA LYS A 246 15.80 -20.71 -30.09
C LYS A 246 14.72 -19.80 -29.48
N HIS A 247 13.92 -19.04 -30.24
CA HIS A 247 12.90 -18.18 -29.63
C HIS A 247 11.48 -18.73 -29.82
N LYS A 248 11.03 -19.55 -28.86
CA LYS A 248 9.64 -20.00 -28.78
C LYS A 248 8.79 -18.87 -28.19
N VAL A 249 7.83 -18.36 -28.98
CA VAL A 249 6.86 -17.36 -28.49
C VAL A 249 6.13 -17.92 -27.26
N PRO A 250 6.09 -17.18 -26.14
CA PRO A 250 5.37 -17.61 -24.95
C PRO A 250 3.88 -17.86 -25.26
N GLU A 251 3.32 -18.92 -24.71
CA GLU A 251 1.97 -19.40 -25.08
C GLU A 251 0.88 -18.36 -24.78
N VAL A 252 1.12 -17.50 -23.77
CA VAL A 252 0.22 -16.42 -23.38
C VAL A 252 -0.12 -15.46 -24.53
N PHE A 253 0.84 -15.16 -25.42
CA PHE A 253 0.62 -14.29 -26.58
C PHE A 253 -0.26 -14.96 -27.65
N ASN A 254 -0.27 -16.29 -27.72
CA ASN A 254 -1.17 -17.01 -28.61
C ASN A 254 -2.57 -17.17 -28.01
N ARG A 255 -2.66 -17.29 -26.68
CA ARG A 255 -3.95 -17.39 -25.98
C ARG A 255 -4.74 -16.10 -26.10
N ILE A 256 -4.11 -14.93 -25.89
CA ILE A 256 -4.80 -13.64 -25.99
C ILE A 256 -5.41 -13.38 -27.37
N LEU A 257 -4.76 -13.85 -28.44
CA LEU A 257 -5.29 -13.78 -29.81
C LEU A 257 -6.50 -14.69 -30.06
N ARG A 258 -6.68 -15.73 -29.24
CA ARG A 258 -7.81 -16.66 -29.32
C ARG A 258 -8.94 -16.31 -28.34
N SER A 259 -8.71 -15.38 -27.43
CA SER A 259 -9.68 -14.97 -26.42
C SER A 259 -10.75 -14.04 -27.03
N ASN A 260 -12.02 -14.30 -26.71
CA ASN A 260 -13.17 -13.55 -27.24
C ASN A 260 -13.53 -12.36 -26.33
N THR A 261 -13.78 -11.19 -26.92
CA THR A 261 -14.14 -9.91 -26.26
C THR A 261 -15.61 -9.74 -25.89
N MET A 262 -16.45 -10.78 -26.04
CA MET A 262 -17.91 -10.61 -26.11
C MET A 262 -18.58 -10.06 -24.84
N GLN A 263 -17.89 -9.95 -23.69
CA GLN A 263 -18.50 -9.51 -22.43
C GLN A 263 -17.63 -8.60 -21.54
N LEU A 264 -16.38 -8.30 -21.91
CA LEU A 264 -15.43 -7.62 -21.03
C LEU A 264 -14.73 -6.45 -21.72
N THR A 265 -14.56 -5.34 -20.99
CA THR A 265 -13.83 -4.14 -21.43
C THR A 265 -12.31 -4.30 -21.40
N SER A 266 -11.82 -5.34 -20.71
CA SER A 266 -10.43 -5.78 -20.71
C SER A 266 -10.35 -7.31 -20.76
N ILE A 267 -9.32 -7.85 -21.42
CA ILE A 267 -9.01 -9.28 -21.44
C ILE A 267 -7.60 -9.46 -20.88
N SER A 268 -7.46 -10.32 -19.89
CA SER A 268 -6.18 -10.66 -19.28
C SER A 268 -5.85 -12.13 -19.49
N GLU A 269 -4.64 -12.43 -19.92
CA GLU A 269 -4.12 -13.80 -19.98
C GLU A 269 -2.83 -13.92 -19.20
N THR A 270 -2.74 -14.91 -18.30
CA THR A 270 -1.55 -15.13 -17.46
C THR A 270 -0.93 -16.50 -17.72
N SER A 271 0.39 -16.55 -17.83
CA SER A 271 1.20 -17.78 -17.85
C SER A 271 2.08 -17.81 -16.60
N SER A 272 1.81 -18.76 -15.70
CA SER A 272 2.65 -19.00 -14.52
C SER A 272 4.02 -19.56 -14.91
N LYS A 273 4.08 -20.34 -16.00
CA LYS A 273 5.32 -20.94 -16.53
C LYS A 273 6.30 -19.88 -17.04
N ASP A 274 5.79 -18.92 -17.80
CA ASP A 274 6.61 -17.86 -18.40
C ASP A 274 6.71 -16.63 -17.49
N GLY A 275 5.91 -16.57 -16.42
CA GLY A 275 5.85 -15.44 -15.50
C GLY A 275 5.33 -14.16 -16.16
N LEU A 276 4.42 -14.28 -17.12
CA LEU A 276 3.89 -13.17 -17.92
C LEU A 276 2.37 -13.05 -17.77
N THR A 277 1.90 -11.82 -17.70
CA THR A 277 0.48 -11.46 -17.88
C THR A 277 0.38 -10.48 -19.05
N VAL A 278 -0.50 -10.78 -20.01
CA VAL A 278 -0.83 -9.90 -21.14
C VAL A 278 -2.25 -9.38 -20.93
N ILE A 279 -2.43 -8.07 -20.98
CA ILE A 279 -3.71 -7.39 -20.74
C ILE A 279 -4.06 -6.56 -21.99
N CYS A 280 -5.21 -6.80 -22.60
CA CYS A 280 -5.79 -5.93 -23.62
C CYS A 280 -6.89 -5.08 -22.98
N SER A 281 -6.89 -3.76 -23.21
CA SER A 281 -7.89 -2.84 -22.65
C SER A 281 -8.32 -1.79 -23.67
N LYS A 282 -9.63 -1.59 -23.80
CA LYS A 282 -10.22 -0.53 -24.64
C LYS A 282 -11.01 0.46 -23.77
N ARG A 283 -10.96 1.75 -24.12
CA ARG A 283 -11.83 2.80 -23.56
C ARG A 283 -12.32 3.72 -24.68
N GLY A 284 -13.55 4.21 -24.58
CA GLY A 284 -14.21 4.88 -25.70
C GLY A 284 -14.47 3.95 -26.90
N GLY A 285 -15.39 4.33 -27.76
CA GLY A 285 -15.94 3.48 -28.82
C GLY A 285 -16.74 2.30 -28.28
N ASP A 286 -17.10 1.38 -29.17
CA ASP A 286 -17.68 0.09 -28.80
C ASP A 286 -16.56 -0.88 -28.40
N VAL A 287 -16.29 -0.92 -27.10
CA VAL A 287 -15.24 -1.72 -26.47
C VAL A 287 -15.38 -3.24 -26.67
N PHE A 288 -16.55 -3.72 -27.09
CA PHE A 288 -16.77 -5.16 -27.33
C PHE A 288 -16.28 -5.61 -28.72
N LEU A 289 -15.99 -4.66 -29.62
CA LEU A 289 -15.46 -4.95 -30.94
C LEU A 289 -14.01 -5.42 -30.86
N HIS A 290 -13.77 -6.61 -31.44
CA HIS A 290 -12.45 -7.24 -31.42
C HIS A 290 -11.45 -6.56 -32.38
N SER A 291 -11.92 -6.16 -33.57
CA SER A 291 -11.08 -5.53 -34.60
C SER A 291 -10.80 -4.06 -34.26
N HIS A 292 -9.54 -3.66 -34.42
CA HIS A 292 -9.11 -2.28 -34.19
C HIS A 292 -9.81 -1.33 -35.17
N CYS A 293 -9.88 -1.67 -36.45
CA CYS A 293 -10.53 -0.82 -37.46
C CYS A 293 -12.02 -0.65 -37.17
N ASN A 294 -12.72 -1.73 -36.81
CA ASN A 294 -14.14 -1.66 -36.48
C ASN A 294 -14.39 -0.82 -35.22
N TRP A 295 -13.60 -1.03 -34.17
CA TRP A 295 -13.64 -0.22 -32.96
C TRP A 295 -13.40 1.26 -33.28
N LEU A 296 -12.38 1.56 -34.07
CA LEU A 296 -11.99 2.92 -34.45
C LEU A 296 -13.13 3.70 -35.12
N GLN A 297 -13.95 3.05 -35.96
CA GLN A 297 -15.12 3.71 -36.59
C GLN A 297 -16.19 4.15 -35.58
N THR A 298 -16.23 3.51 -34.41
CA THR A 298 -17.23 3.82 -33.36
C THR A 298 -16.76 4.88 -32.36
N VAL A 299 -15.47 5.22 -32.34
CA VAL A 299 -14.88 6.16 -31.35
C VAL A 299 -15.52 7.55 -31.44
N ALA A 300 -15.81 8.04 -32.66
CA ALA A 300 -16.45 9.33 -32.85
C ALA A 300 -17.90 9.38 -32.32
N ALA A 301 -18.61 8.25 -32.39
CA ALA A 301 -20.00 8.15 -31.92
C ALA A 301 -20.12 7.93 -30.41
N LYS A 302 -19.15 7.24 -29.79
CA LYS A 302 -19.14 6.90 -28.36
C LYS A 302 -17.80 7.26 -27.69
N PRO A 303 -17.35 8.52 -27.70
CA PRO A 303 -16.05 8.86 -27.11
C PRO A 303 -16.07 8.76 -25.58
N GLU A 304 -14.90 8.59 -24.97
CA GLU A 304 -14.66 8.64 -23.52
C GLU A 304 -13.45 9.56 -23.23
N ALA A 305 -13.31 10.06 -22.00
CA ALA A 305 -12.09 10.74 -21.60
C ALA A 305 -10.97 9.71 -21.39
N ILE A 306 -9.90 9.81 -22.19
CA ILE A 306 -8.81 8.81 -22.24
C ILE A 306 -7.51 9.32 -21.63
N HIS A 307 -7.36 10.64 -21.53
CA HIS A 307 -6.16 11.26 -20.98
C HIS A 307 -6.55 12.44 -20.11
N PHE A 308 -5.86 12.62 -18.99
CA PHE A 308 -6.14 13.66 -18.01
C PHE A 308 -4.85 14.38 -17.65
N LYS A 309 -4.93 15.70 -17.47
CA LYS A 309 -3.86 16.54 -16.95
C LYS A 309 -4.28 17.10 -15.61
N PHE A 310 -3.36 17.07 -14.66
CA PHE A 310 -3.64 17.41 -13.28
C PHE A 310 -2.70 18.48 -12.74
N VAL A 311 -3.20 19.23 -11.75
CA VAL A 311 -2.38 20.08 -10.88
C VAL A 311 -2.68 19.71 -9.43
N PRO A 312 -1.67 19.53 -8.55
CA PRO A 312 -1.89 19.22 -7.14
C PRO A 312 -2.74 20.30 -6.47
N ILE A 313 -3.80 19.93 -5.74
CA ILE A 313 -4.71 20.92 -5.11
C ILE A 313 -3.96 21.83 -4.13
N ILE A 314 -2.93 21.29 -3.47
CA ILE A 314 -2.05 22.01 -2.56
C ILE A 314 -1.30 23.18 -3.20
N SER A 315 -1.04 23.13 -4.51
CA SER A 315 -0.36 24.23 -5.22
C SER A 315 -1.24 25.48 -5.34
N LEU A 316 -2.56 25.32 -5.18
CA LEU A 316 -3.55 26.40 -5.23
C LEU A 316 -3.92 26.92 -3.82
N LEU A 317 -3.30 26.39 -2.76
CA LEU A 317 -3.56 26.72 -1.35
C LEU A 317 -2.40 27.49 -0.71
N ASN A 318 -1.52 28.08 -1.51
CA ASN A 318 -0.42 28.90 -1.02
C ASN A 318 -0.95 30.07 -0.17
N GLY A 319 -0.38 30.25 1.02
CA GLY A 319 -0.78 31.30 1.96
C GLY A 319 -1.97 30.93 2.86
N ILE A 320 -2.61 29.77 2.68
CA ILE A 320 -3.67 29.31 3.58
C ILE A 320 -3.06 28.63 4.82
N PRO A 321 -3.39 29.07 6.05
CA PRO A 321 -2.97 28.41 7.28
C PRO A 321 -3.38 26.94 7.29
N GLY A 322 -2.46 26.05 7.66
CA GLY A 322 -2.71 24.60 7.73
C GLY A 322 -2.55 23.84 6.41
N SER A 323 -2.29 24.52 5.29
CA SER A 323 -1.96 23.88 4.00
C SER A 323 -0.79 22.88 4.08
N GLY A 324 0.18 23.11 4.98
CA GLY A 324 1.27 22.17 5.25
C GLY A 324 0.81 20.83 5.83
N TYR A 325 -0.20 20.83 6.71
CA TYR A 325 -0.79 19.60 7.24
C TYR A 325 -1.53 18.83 6.16
N LEU A 326 -2.29 19.52 5.32
CA LEU A 326 -2.98 18.91 4.18
C LEU A 326 -1.99 18.32 3.17
N SER A 327 -0.91 19.04 2.86
CA SER A 327 0.17 18.53 2.00
C SER A 327 0.78 17.25 2.57
N HIS A 328 1.07 17.23 3.87
CA HIS A 328 1.60 16.03 4.52
C HIS A 328 0.59 14.86 4.46
N ALA A 329 -0.68 15.10 4.74
CA ALA A 329 -1.73 14.09 4.69
C ALA A 329 -1.95 13.51 3.28
N ILE A 330 -1.97 14.36 2.25
CA ILE A 330 -2.09 13.92 0.84
C ILE A 330 -0.87 13.09 0.43
N ASN A 331 0.34 13.49 0.83
CA ASN A 331 1.55 12.73 0.54
C ASN A 331 1.54 11.36 1.21
N LEU A 332 1.10 11.28 2.47
CA LEU A 332 0.91 10.02 3.17
C LEU A 332 -0.16 9.14 2.50
N TYR A 333 -1.30 9.72 2.14
CA TYR A 333 -2.38 9.03 1.44
C TYR A 333 -1.93 8.47 0.09
N LEU A 334 -1.27 9.28 -0.75
CA LEU A 334 -0.79 8.84 -2.06
C LEU A 334 0.35 7.83 -1.95
N ARG A 335 1.16 7.90 -0.90
CA ARG A 335 2.27 6.97 -0.66
C ARG A 335 1.83 5.63 -0.09
N TYR A 336 0.85 5.58 0.80
CA TYR A 336 0.46 4.34 1.49
C TYR A 336 -0.86 3.76 1.00
N LYS A 337 -1.66 4.54 0.25
CA LYS A 337 -2.93 4.16 -0.35
C LYS A 337 -3.88 3.41 0.61
N PRO A 338 -4.07 3.85 1.88
CA PRO A 338 -5.10 3.26 2.74
C PRO A 338 -6.48 3.47 2.09
N THR A 339 -7.46 2.64 2.47
CA THR A 339 -8.84 2.87 2.02
C THR A 339 -9.32 4.22 2.54
N LEU A 340 -10.27 4.87 1.84
CA LEU A 340 -10.81 6.15 2.28
C LEU A 340 -11.54 6.06 3.63
N GLN A 341 -12.08 4.88 3.97
CA GLN A 341 -12.71 4.61 5.27
C GLN A 341 -11.67 4.57 6.39
N ASP A 342 -10.51 3.98 6.11
CA ASP A 342 -9.43 3.84 7.09
C ASP A 342 -8.51 5.07 7.17
N LEU A 343 -8.62 6.02 6.23
CA LEU A 343 -7.69 7.14 6.10
C LEU A 343 -7.62 7.99 7.37
N GLN A 344 -8.74 8.22 8.05
CA GLN A 344 -8.73 8.94 9.33
C GLN A 344 -7.84 8.22 10.36
N TYR A 345 -8.09 6.94 10.60
CA TYR A 345 -7.34 6.15 11.58
C TYR A 345 -5.88 5.99 11.17
N PHE A 346 -5.62 5.80 9.88
CA PHE A 346 -4.29 5.78 9.34
C PHE A 346 -3.52 7.06 9.67
N LEU A 347 -4.12 8.24 9.45
CA LEU A 347 -3.50 9.54 9.75
C LEU A 347 -3.31 9.75 11.27
N GLU A 348 -4.23 9.27 12.12
CA GLU A 348 -4.04 9.29 13.59
C GLU A 348 -2.85 8.45 14.05
N PHE A 349 -2.55 7.37 13.34
CA PHE A 349 -1.44 6.47 13.63
C PHE A 349 -0.11 6.90 12.99
N GLN A 350 -0.08 7.99 12.21
CA GLN A 350 1.14 8.58 11.66
C GLN A 350 1.88 9.44 12.70
N VAL A 351 2.10 8.86 13.88
CA VAL A 351 2.90 9.43 14.97
C VAL A 351 4.23 8.69 15.09
N PRO A 352 5.30 9.33 15.62
CA PRO A 352 6.58 8.66 15.78
C PRO A 352 6.45 7.37 16.60
N ARG A 353 7.05 6.29 16.09
CA ARG A 353 7.15 4.99 16.79
C ARG A 353 8.47 4.94 17.55
N GLN A 354 8.43 4.44 18.78
CA GLN A 354 9.60 4.31 19.63
C GLN A 354 9.64 2.94 20.31
N TRP A 355 10.86 2.49 20.61
CA TRP A 355 11.08 1.24 21.33
C TRP A 355 11.25 1.53 22.83
N ALA A 356 10.57 0.73 23.65
CA ALA A 356 10.76 0.67 25.09
C ALA A 356 11.37 -0.70 25.47
N PRO A 357 12.42 -0.75 26.30
CA PRO A 357 13.21 0.40 26.77
C PRO A 357 13.95 1.07 25.61
N MET A 358 14.12 2.40 25.69
CA MET A 358 14.95 3.14 24.73
C MET A 358 16.43 2.78 24.96
N PHE A 359 17.20 2.62 23.89
CA PHE A 359 18.60 2.20 23.99
C PHE A 359 19.47 3.17 24.83
N CYS A 360 19.10 4.46 24.84
CA CYS A 360 19.75 5.51 25.63
C CYS A 360 19.42 5.48 27.14
N GLU A 361 18.43 4.67 27.56
CA GLU A 361 18.07 4.49 28.97
C GLU A 361 18.73 3.25 29.60
N LEU A 362 19.60 2.54 28.87
CA LEU A 362 20.57 1.68 29.54
C LEU A 362 21.51 2.61 30.33
N PRO A 363 21.49 2.57 31.67
CA PRO A 363 22.15 3.59 32.46
C PRO A 363 23.64 3.61 32.14
N LEU A 364 24.11 4.73 31.59
CA LEU A 364 25.47 5.25 31.85
C LEU A 364 25.67 5.54 33.35
N ARG A 365 24.64 5.36 34.17
CA ARG A 365 24.73 5.28 35.62
C ARG A 365 25.50 4.01 35.99
N HIS A 366 26.60 4.19 36.72
CA HIS A 366 27.29 3.11 37.42
C HIS A 366 26.27 2.36 38.30
N GLN A 367 25.72 1.23 37.84
CA GLN A 367 24.86 0.40 38.67
C GLN A 367 25.71 -0.21 39.79
N ARG A 368 25.58 0.35 41.00
CA ARG A 368 25.90 -0.35 42.25
C ARG A 368 24.91 -1.52 42.36
N ARG A 369 25.44 -2.76 42.37
CA ARG A 369 24.79 -4.10 42.39
C ARG A 369 24.14 -4.55 41.07
N GLU A 370 24.76 -5.55 40.43
CA GLU A 370 24.14 -6.38 39.39
C GLU A 370 22.86 -7.02 39.95
N ALA A 371 21.71 -6.75 39.33
CA ALA A 371 20.49 -7.47 39.62
C ALA A 371 20.68 -8.96 39.25
N VAL A 372 20.39 -9.87 40.18
CA VAL A 372 20.51 -11.32 39.96
C VAL A 372 19.46 -11.75 38.93
N CYS A 373 19.86 -11.79 37.66
CA CYS A 373 18.99 -12.26 36.59
C CYS A 373 18.95 -13.79 36.59
N PRO A 374 17.77 -14.42 36.56
CA PRO A 374 17.68 -15.88 36.42
C PRO A 374 18.28 -16.30 35.08
N SER A 375 18.99 -17.44 35.07
CA SER A 375 19.70 -17.91 33.87
C SER A 375 19.09 -19.18 33.31
N LEU A 376 18.81 -19.18 32.01
CA LEU A 376 18.47 -20.36 31.23
C LEU A 376 19.75 -21.04 30.73
N GLN A 377 19.77 -22.37 30.78
CA GLN A 377 20.85 -23.16 30.21
C GLN A 377 20.24 -24.36 29.46
N PHE A 378 20.70 -24.59 28.22
CA PHE A 378 20.11 -25.59 27.33
C PHE A 378 20.94 -26.88 27.21
N SER A 379 22.07 -26.97 27.92
CA SER A 379 22.93 -28.16 28.01
C SER A 379 23.82 -28.09 29.27
N PHE A 380 24.31 -29.21 29.79
CA PHE A 380 25.13 -29.30 31.01
C PHE A 380 26.35 -28.34 31.03
N LEU A 381 27.10 -28.27 29.92
CA LEU A 381 28.24 -27.35 29.73
C LEU A 381 27.90 -26.18 28.77
N GLY A 382 26.61 -25.85 28.66
CA GLY A 382 26.13 -24.81 27.74
C GLY A 382 26.36 -23.38 28.25
N SER A 383 26.41 -22.42 27.33
CA SER A 383 26.38 -21.00 27.68
C SER A 383 25.06 -20.64 28.39
N LYS A 384 25.17 -19.80 29.44
CA LYS A 384 24.01 -19.31 30.21
C LYS A 384 23.42 -18.08 29.52
N LEU A 385 22.10 -18.08 29.36
CA LEU A 385 21.31 -16.96 28.87
C LEU A 385 20.55 -16.35 30.05
N ASN A 386 20.95 -15.16 30.49
CA ASN A 386 20.28 -14.46 31.58
C ASN A 386 18.97 -13.87 31.07
N VAL A 387 17.90 -13.92 31.85
CA VAL A 387 16.59 -13.35 31.49
C VAL A 387 16.42 -12.03 32.23
N CYS A 388 16.19 -10.96 31.48
CA CYS A 388 15.84 -9.66 32.03
C CYS A 388 14.36 -9.68 32.43
N SER A 389 14.09 -9.71 33.74
CA SER A 389 12.72 -9.71 34.28
C SER A 389 12.15 -8.31 34.50
N THR A 390 12.74 -7.27 33.93
CA THR A 390 12.25 -5.88 34.06
C THR A 390 10.91 -5.74 33.34
N GLN A 391 9.94 -5.10 34.00
CA GLN A 391 8.64 -4.77 33.38
C GLN A 391 8.81 -3.61 32.40
N VAL A 392 8.38 -3.79 31.16
CA VAL A 392 8.31 -2.74 30.16
C VAL A 392 6.86 -2.29 30.07
N SER A 393 6.58 -1.04 30.45
CA SER A 393 5.26 -0.41 30.36
C SER A 393 5.38 0.84 29.48
N THR A 394 4.33 1.13 28.70
CA THR A 394 4.34 2.24 27.73
C THR A 394 3.41 3.38 28.15
N ASP A 395 3.08 3.47 29.45
CA ASP A 395 2.15 4.46 30.01
C ASP A 395 0.83 4.52 29.25
N GLN A 396 0.20 3.34 29.06
CA GLN A 396 -1.04 3.13 28.31
C GLN A 396 -0.96 3.43 26.80
N LYS A 397 0.22 3.77 26.26
CA LYS A 397 0.39 3.97 24.82
C LYS A 397 0.31 2.63 24.09
N PRO A 398 -0.44 2.53 22.99
CA PRO A 398 -0.65 1.29 22.28
C PRO A 398 0.64 0.71 21.72
N VAL A 399 0.77 -0.61 21.86
CA VAL A 399 1.88 -1.38 21.28
C VAL A 399 1.55 -1.78 19.85
N VAL A 400 2.50 -1.54 18.95
CA VAL A 400 2.43 -1.83 17.50
C VAL A 400 3.44 -2.90 17.06
N GLY A 401 4.23 -3.42 18.00
CA GLY A 401 5.13 -4.53 17.73
C GLY A 401 5.99 -4.93 18.92
N LEU A 402 6.64 -6.08 18.80
CA LEU A 402 7.46 -6.68 19.84
C LEU A 402 8.71 -7.30 19.22
N ARG A 403 9.82 -7.30 19.97
CA ARG A 403 11.04 -8.04 19.58
C ARG A 403 11.77 -8.59 20.80
N LEU A 404 12.38 -9.76 20.63
CA LEU A 404 13.37 -10.26 21.59
C LEU A 404 14.73 -9.64 21.27
N TYR A 405 15.48 -9.29 22.31
CA TYR A 405 16.78 -8.66 22.14
C TYR A 405 17.82 -9.27 23.08
N LEU A 406 19.09 -9.22 22.68
CA LEU A 406 20.22 -9.72 23.47
C LEU A 406 21.08 -8.54 23.93
N GLU A 407 20.84 -8.12 25.16
CA GLU A 407 21.51 -6.99 25.82
C GLU A 407 22.84 -7.37 26.48
N GLY A 408 23.56 -6.32 26.91
CA GLY A 408 24.80 -6.41 27.66
C GLY A 408 26.05 -6.59 26.80
N LYS A 409 27.23 -6.29 27.37
CA LYS A 409 28.53 -6.37 26.68
C LYS A 409 28.82 -7.78 26.11
N LYS A 410 28.22 -8.81 26.70
CA LYS A 410 28.37 -10.22 26.29
C LYS A 410 27.22 -10.74 25.43
N CYS A 411 26.21 -9.90 25.11
CA CYS A 411 24.98 -10.29 24.40
C CYS A 411 24.33 -11.56 24.98
N ASN A 412 24.31 -11.67 26.31
CA ASN A 412 23.85 -12.85 27.03
C ASN A 412 22.66 -12.57 27.95
N GLN A 413 22.06 -11.40 27.86
CA GLN A 413 20.86 -11.02 28.59
C GLN A 413 19.69 -10.92 27.60
N LEU A 414 18.75 -11.85 27.69
CA LEU A 414 17.51 -11.83 26.93
C LEU A 414 16.56 -10.80 27.52
N SER A 415 16.20 -9.79 26.72
CA SER A 415 15.19 -8.79 27.02
C SER A 415 14.07 -8.81 25.99
N LEU A 416 12.93 -8.24 26.36
CA LEU A 416 11.78 -8.04 25.48
C LEU A 416 11.58 -6.55 25.30
N HIS A 417 11.61 -6.10 24.05
CA HIS A 417 11.36 -4.71 23.69
C HIS A 417 9.99 -4.60 23.05
N VAL A 418 9.36 -3.45 23.31
CA VAL A 418 8.01 -3.13 22.90
C VAL A 418 8.06 -1.89 22.01
N GLN A 419 7.55 -1.97 20.79
CA GLN A 419 7.39 -0.80 19.93
C GLN A 419 6.02 -0.21 20.19
N HIS A 420 5.98 1.08 20.50
CA HIS A 420 4.73 1.79 20.79
C HIS A 420 4.71 3.16 20.13
N LEU A 421 3.50 3.71 20.05
CA LEU A 421 3.31 5.08 19.59
C LEU A 421 3.84 6.08 20.63
N SER A 422 4.49 7.15 20.18
CA SER A 422 5.00 8.21 21.05
C SER A 422 3.89 9.01 21.73
N SER A 423 2.76 9.19 21.04
CA SER A 423 1.52 9.79 21.52
C SER A 423 0.34 8.84 21.36
N LEU A 424 -0.69 9.00 22.19
CA LEU A 424 -1.93 8.24 22.10
C LEU A 424 -2.82 8.84 20.99
N PRO A 425 -3.42 8.03 20.09
CA PRO A 425 -4.41 8.50 19.12
C PRO A 425 -5.60 9.19 19.79
N ASN A 426 -6.12 10.25 19.17
CA ASN A 426 -7.22 11.05 19.71
C ASN A 426 -8.48 10.19 19.92
N THR A 427 -8.78 9.28 18.99
CA THR A 427 -9.94 8.39 19.11
C THR A 427 -9.88 7.52 20.37
N MET A 428 -8.68 7.05 20.75
CA MET A 428 -8.48 6.28 21.97
C MET A 428 -8.54 7.16 23.23
N ASN A 429 -8.02 8.38 23.16
CA ASN A 429 -8.08 9.33 24.26
C ASN A 429 -9.54 9.69 24.59
N ILE A 430 -10.37 9.94 23.57
CA ILE A 430 -11.80 10.20 23.73
C ILE A 430 -12.51 8.98 24.34
N SER A 431 -12.22 7.77 23.86
CA SER A 431 -12.76 6.52 24.41
C SER A 431 -12.42 6.37 25.90
N LEU A 432 -11.16 6.60 26.29
CA LEU A 432 -10.73 6.54 27.70
C LEU A 432 -11.37 7.64 28.55
N ALA A 433 -11.50 8.86 28.02
CA ALA A 433 -12.10 10.00 28.73
C ALA A 433 -13.62 9.87 28.93
N LYS A 434 -14.32 9.21 28.00
CA LYS A 434 -15.76 8.90 28.12
C LYS A 434 -16.05 7.87 29.22
N SER A 435 -15.05 7.12 29.66
CA SER A 435 -15.21 6.17 30.77
C SER A 435 -15.11 6.90 32.12
N SER A 436 -16.24 7.04 32.82
CA SER A 436 -16.28 7.58 34.19
C SER A 436 -15.54 6.72 35.22
N LYS A 437 -15.09 5.51 34.82
CA LYS A 437 -14.27 4.60 35.61
C LYS A 437 -13.00 4.28 34.84
N ASN A 438 -11.86 4.83 35.25
CA ASN A 438 -10.57 4.43 34.69
C ASN A 438 -10.26 3.02 35.21
N ARG A 439 -10.45 1.99 34.38
CA ARG A 439 -10.20 0.60 34.77
C ARG A 439 -8.69 0.39 34.96
N PRO A 440 -8.26 -0.36 35.99
CA PRO A 440 -6.84 -0.66 36.16
C PRO A 440 -6.32 -1.52 35.00
N CYS A 441 -5.05 -1.35 34.65
CA CYS A 441 -4.38 -2.23 33.70
C CYS A 441 -4.13 -3.60 34.35
N TYR A 442 -4.29 -4.69 33.60
CA TYR A 442 -4.16 -6.05 34.10
C TYR A 442 -2.95 -6.76 33.48
N TRP A 443 -2.09 -7.31 34.33
CA TRP A 443 -1.05 -8.24 33.88
C TRP A 443 -1.65 -9.62 33.68
N ARG A 444 -1.27 -10.26 32.58
CA ARG A 444 -1.54 -11.68 32.36
C ARG A 444 -0.36 -12.36 31.72
N GLY A 445 -0.05 -13.53 32.24
CA GLY A 445 1.09 -14.33 31.84
C GLY A 445 0.74 -15.72 31.37
N SER A 446 1.67 -16.32 30.63
CA SER A 446 1.62 -17.76 30.32
C SER A 446 1.73 -18.63 31.57
N ASP A 447 2.17 -18.06 32.69
CA ASP A 447 2.35 -18.69 33.98
C ASP A 447 1.15 -18.55 34.94
N ASP A 448 0.09 -17.84 34.53
CA ASP A 448 -1.15 -17.69 35.30
C ASP A 448 -2.21 -18.75 34.89
N TYR A 449 -1.93 -19.57 33.87
CA TYR A 449 -2.84 -20.63 33.42
C TYR A 449 -2.56 -21.94 34.15
N GLU A 450 -3.61 -22.57 34.71
CA GLU A 450 -3.51 -23.85 35.43
C GLU A 450 -2.96 -25.00 34.56
N PHE A 451 -3.10 -24.91 33.23
CA PHE A 451 -2.61 -25.90 32.27
C PHE A 451 -1.30 -25.50 31.57
N SER A 452 -0.52 -24.55 32.12
CA SER A 452 0.73 -24.08 31.50
C SER A 452 1.74 -25.20 31.21
N ASP A 453 1.67 -26.29 31.98
CA ASP A 453 2.57 -27.45 31.88
C ASP A 453 2.38 -28.26 30.58
N GLN A 454 1.22 -28.15 29.92
CA GLN A 454 0.95 -28.82 28.65
C GLN A 454 1.63 -28.13 27.45
N PHE A 455 2.02 -26.86 27.62
CA PHE A 455 2.61 -26.03 26.57
C PHE A 455 4.13 -25.85 26.78
N LEU A 456 4.78 -26.76 27.49
CA LEU A 456 6.22 -26.68 27.76
C LEU A 456 7.02 -27.37 26.67
N GLU A 457 7.80 -26.59 25.94
CA GLU A 457 8.66 -27.09 24.87
C GLU A 457 10.14 -26.94 25.21
N PRO A 458 10.95 -28.02 25.07
CA PRO A 458 12.39 -27.95 25.24
C PRO A 458 13.06 -27.37 23.99
N ILE A 459 13.98 -26.43 24.15
CA ILE A 459 14.70 -25.81 23.02
C ILE A 459 15.62 -26.81 22.32
N ARG A 460 16.51 -27.47 23.09
CA ARG A 460 17.43 -28.50 22.58
C ARG A 460 17.15 -29.87 23.18
N TRP A 461 17.32 -30.01 24.49
CA TRP A 461 17.22 -31.30 25.18
C TRP A 461 16.08 -31.29 26.19
N LYS A 462 15.34 -32.40 26.28
CA LYS A 462 14.17 -32.57 27.17
C LYS A 462 14.47 -32.42 28.67
N LYS A 463 15.74 -32.51 29.08
CA LYS A 463 16.16 -32.47 30.50
C LYS A 463 16.53 -31.07 31.02
N TYR A 464 16.60 -30.07 30.14
CA TYR A 464 17.04 -28.71 30.49
C TYR A 464 15.92 -27.69 30.29
N SER A 465 16.28 -26.41 30.26
CA SER A 465 15.33 -25.30 30.27
C SER A 465 14.30 -25.35 29.13
N ASN A 466 13.05 -25.08 29.48
CA ASN A 466 11.89 -25.10 28.57
C ASN A 466 11.35 -23.70 28.32
N ILE A 467 10.54 -23.55 27.28
CA ILE A 467 9.74 -22.36 26.99
C ILE A 467 8.28 -22.73 27.16
N CYS A 468 7.47 -21.85 27.76
CA CYS A 468 6.02 -21.98 27.73
C CYS A 468 5.46 -21.33 26.44
N THR A 469 4.88 -22.14 25.56
CA THR A 469 4.34 -21.72 24.26
C THR A 469 2.85 -21.37 24.29
N SER A 470 2.27 -21.26 25.49
CA SER A 470 0.87 -20.88 25.65
C SER A 470 0.61 -19.44 25.18
N VAL A 471 -0.58 -19.22 24.62
CA VAL A 471 -0.98 -17.90 24.13
C VAL A 471 -1.34 -16.99 25.29
N VAL A 472 -0.66 -15.85 25.39
CA VAL A 472 -1.01 -14.78 26.32
C VAL A 472 -2.02 -13.88 25.63
N LYS A 473 -3.29 -14.00 26.04
CA LYS A 473 -4.44 -13.19 25.58
C LYS A 473 -5.17 -12.59 26.79
N HIS A 474 -5.99 -11.55 26.60
CA HIS A 474 -6.80 -10.97 27.68
C HIS A 474 -7.78 -11.99 28.28
N ASP A 475 -8.18 -11.79 29.55
CA ASP A 475 -9.18 -12.66 30.20
C ASP A 475 -10.60 -12.26 29.79
N PRO A 476 -11.39 -13.17 29.18
CA PRO A 476 -12.79 -12.89 28.88
C PRO A 476 -13.62 -12.52 30.11
N ASN A 477 -13.23 -12.98 31.31
CA ASN A 477 -13.94 -12.66 32.55
C ASN A 477 -13.80 -11.19 32.96
N TRP A 478 -12.80 -10.45 32.46
CA TRP A 478 -12.62 -9.02 32.75
C TRP A 478 -13.75 -8.14 32.17
N LEU A 479 -14.63 -8.70 31.33
CA LEU A 479 -15.76 -7.99 30.72
C LEU A 479 -17.10 -8.20 31.45
N LYS A 480 -17.17 -9.00 32.51
CA LYS A 480 -18.44 -9.29 33.22
C LYS A 480 -18.95 -8.06 33.99
N GLY A 481 -20.12 -7.53 33.61
CA GLY A 481 -20.83 -6.43 34.31
C GLY A 481 -21.12 -5.13 33.53
N ASP A 482 -21.30 -5.22 32.20
CA ASP A 482 -21.55 -4.16 31.20
C ASP A 482 -20.39 -3.21 30.84
N SER A 483 -19.88 -3.40 29.61
CA SER A 483 -19.55 -2.43 28.55
C SER A 483 -18.77 -3.18 27.46
N SER A 484 -19.19 -3.07 26.19
CA SER A 484 -18.39 -3.54 25.06
C SER A 484 -17.04 -2.82 25.05
N GLY A 485 -15.97 -3.53 24.72
CA GLY A 485 -14.62 -2.98 24.72
C GLY A 485 -13.57 -4.02 24.38
N VAL A 486 -12.37 -3.54 24.06
CA VAL A 486 -11.23 -4.37 23.66
C VAL A 486 -10.06 -4.13 24.59
N TYR A 487 -9.36 -5.21 24.94
CA TYR A 487 -8.08 -5.10 25.66
C TYR A 487 -6.92 -5.10 24.67
N ILE A 488 -6.12 -4.03 24.70
CA ILE A 488 -4.89 -3.89 23.93
C ILE A 488 -3.67 -4.07 24.82
N VAL A 489 -2.54 -4.44 24.23
CA VAL A 489 -1.28 -4.56 24.95
C VAL A 489 -0.62 -3.18 25.08
N THR A 490 -0.18 -2.85 26.29
CA THR A 490 0.50 -1.59 26.66
C THR A 490 1.78 -1.85 27.49
N GLY A 491 2.27 -3.08 27.46
CA GLY A 491 3.47 -3.47 28.17
C GLY A 491 3.72 -4.96 28.10
N ALA A 492 4.94 -5.36 28.42
CA ALA A 492 5.36 -6.75 28.36
C ALA A 492 6.50 -7.04 29.34
N GLN A 493 6.65 -8.30 29.71
CA GLN A 493 7.69 -8.77 30.63
C GLN A 493 8.04 -10.22 30.32
N LEU A 494 9.33 -10.57 30.43
CA LEU A 494 9.78 -11.96 30.46
C LEU A 494 10.00 -12.42 31.90
N ILE A 495 9.65 -13.65 32.21
CA ILE A 495 9.86 -14.23 33.54
C ILE A 495 10.47 -15.61 33.38
N SER A 496 11.46 -15.93 34.21
CA SER A 496 11.96 -17.29 34.36
C SER A 496 11.50 -17.86 35.70
N LYS A 497 10.81 -19.01 35.65
CA LYS A 497 10.37 -19.77 36.84
C LYS A 497 11.11 -21.11 36.94
N GLY A 498 11.16 -21.66 38.15
CA GLY A 498 11.80 -22.95 38.44
C GLY A 498 13.28 -22.84 38.82
N LYS A 499 13.90 -24.00 39.04
CA LYS A 499 15.33 -24.13 39.37
C LYS A 499 16.02 -24.97 38.31
N TRP A 500 17.28 -24.66 38.01
CA TRP A 500 18.07 -25.48 37.09
C TRP A 500 18.13 -26.94 37.59
N PRO A 501 17.95 -27.94 36.72
CA PRO A 501 17.94 -27.88 35.25
C PRO A 501 16.58 -27.58 34.59
N LYS A 502 15.48 -27.58 35.35
CA LYS A 502 14.11 -27.37 34.83
C LYS A 502 13.64 -25.92 35.01
N THR A 503 14.35 -24.97 34.39
CA THR A 503 13.89 -23.58 34.33
C THR A 503 12.95 -23.37 33.15
N ILE A 504 11.90 -22.57 33.31
CA ILE A 504 10.88 -22.31 32.29
C ILE A 504 10.84 -20.81 32.00
N LEU A 505 10.89 -20.45 30.71
CA LEU A 505 10.68 -19.09 30.25
C LEU A 505 9.19 -18.83 29.96
N HIS A 506 8.66 -17.77 30.57
CA HIS A 506 7.29 -17.31 30.43
C HIS A 506 7.24 -15.88 29.89
N LEU A 507 6.12 -15.57 29.24
CA LEU A 507 5.79 -14.25 28.72
C LEU A 507 4.62 -13.69 29.52
N ARG A 508 4.70 -12.43 29.92
CA ARG A 508 3.58 -11.65 30.46
C ARG A 508 3.33 -10.42 29.63
N LEU A 509 2.06 -10.07 29.48
CA LEU A 509 1.59 -8.88 28.78
C LEU A 509 0.75 -8.04 29.73
N LEU A 510 0.88 -6.72 29.61
CA LEU A 510 0.05 -5.74 30.30
C LEU A 510 -1.07 -5.30 29.37
N TYR A 511 -2.31 -5.41 29.86
CA TYR A 511 -3.51 -5.07 29.11
C TYR A 511 -4.16 -3.79 29.61
N THR A 512 -4.53 -2.93 28.67
CA THR A 512 -5.35 -1.73 28.92
C THR A 512 -6.69 -1.87 28.20
N HIS A 513 -7.77 -1.52 28.90
CA HIS A 513 -9.13 -1.59 28.37
C HIS A 513 -9.46 -0.35 27.55
N LEU A 514 -9.86 -0.54 26.29
CA LEU A 514 -10.47 0.48 25.45
C LEU A 514 -11.97 0.24 25.38
N PRO A 515 -12.80 1.08 26.04
CA PRO A 515 -14.25 0.96 25.95
C PRO A 515 -14.74 1.33 24.54
N THR A 516 -15.95 0.88 24.19
CA THR A 516 -16.65 1.23 22.94
C THR A 516 -15.93 0.88 21.64
N CYS A 517 -14.81 0.15 21.70
CA CYS A 517 -14.16 -0.42 20.53
C CYS A 517 -14.61 -1.86 20.33
N SER A 518 -14.54 -2.34 19.08
CA SER A 518 -14.68 -3.75 18.75
C SER A 518 -13.52 -4.22 17.87
N ILE A 519 -13.28 -5.53 17.79
CA ILE A 519 -12.24 -6.09 16.92
C ILE A 519 -12.84 -6.34 15.54
N GLN A 520 -12.33 -5.64 14.53
CA GLN A 520 -12.75 -5.83 13.14
C GLN A 520 -12.04 -7.02 12.49
N LYS A 521 -10.71 -7.08 12.63
CA LYS A 521 -9.87 -8.12 12.03
C LYS A 521 -8.71 -8.44 12.96
N THR A 522 -8.30 -9.71 13.03
CA THR A 522 -7.05 -10.10 13.70
C THR A 522 -6.17 -10.93 12.82
N GLU A 523 -4.85 -10.79 13.00
CA GLU A 523 -3.86 -11.54 12.23
C GLU A 523 -2.67 -11.90 13.11
N TRP A 524 -2.18 -13.13 12.95
CA TRP A 524 -0.93 -13.55 13.58
C TRP A 524 0.22 -13.27 12.63
N SER A 525 1.30 -12.74 13.18
CA SER A 525 2.55 -12.55 12.45
C SER A 525 3.71 -13.09 13.28
N ALA A 526 4.70 -13.61 12.58
CA ALA A 526 5.94 -14.11 13.12
C ALA A 526 7.11 -13.27 12.57
N ALA A 527 8.29 -13.47 13.14
CA ALA A 527 9.51 -12.92 12.56
C ALA A 527 9.61 -13.32 11.07
N PRO A 528 9.96 -12.38 10.17
CA PRO A 528 10.12 -12.71 8.76
C PRO A 528 11.18 -13.81 8.62
N GLU A 529 10.83 -14.90 7.93
CA GLU A 529 11.77 -15.99 7.67
C GLU A 529 12.96 -15.40 6.90
N THR A 530 14.12 -15.35 7.55
CA THR A 530 15.36 -15.05 6.82
C THR A 530 15.51 -16.15 5.80
N SER A 531 15.32 -15.83 4.51
CA SER A 531 15.38 -16.77 3.40
C SER A 531 16.55 -17.73 3.63
N HIS A 532 16.25 -18.99 3.93
CA HIS A 532 17.26 -20.04 4.04
C HIS A 532 17.76 -20.34 2.63
N LYS A 533 18.62 -19.46 2.08
CA LYS A 533 19.54 -19.85 1.01
C LYS A 533 20.66 -20.65 1.67
N SER A 534 20.37 -21.91 1.90
CA SER A 534 21.34 -22.96 2.20
C SER A 534 22.26 -23.14 0.99
N ASN A 535 23.29 -22.30 0.86
CA ASN A 535 24.48 -22.61 0.06
C ASN A 535 25.63 -22.86 1.02
N PHE A 536 25.64 -24.06 1.62
CA PHE A 536 26.88 -24.63 2.16
C PHE A 536 27.68 -25.20 0.98
N LEU A 537 29.00 -24.99 1.02
CA LEU A 537 30.04 -25.41 0.07
C LEU A 537 30.30 -24.45 -1.11
N THR A 538 31.19 -23.48 -0.89
CA THR A 538 32.41 -23.28 -1.71
C THR A 538 33.28 -22.20 -1.05
N ASN A 539 34.32 -22.62 -0.33
CA ASN A 539 35.38 -21.70 0.09
C ASN A 539 36.70 -22.47 0.09
N LEU A 540 37.39 -22.45 -1.05
CA LEU A 540 38.82 -22.78 -1.18
C LEU A 540 39.39 -21.95 -2.35
N SER A 541 40.20 -20.95 -2.00
CA SER A 541 41.43 -20.43 -2.65
C SER A 541 41.43 -20.17 -4.17
N THR A 542 41.84 -19.02 -4.71
CA THR A 542 43.20 -18.43 -4.59
C THR A 542 43.25 -16.94 -4.98
N THR A 543 44.27 -16.27 -4.43
CA THR A 543 44.76 -14.91 -4.66
C THR A 543 45.41 -14.74 -6.05
N PHE A 544 45.11 -13.64 -6.78
CA PHE A 544 46.04 -12.67 -7.43
C PHE A 544 45.43 -11.89 -8.64
N THR A 545 45.55 -10.56 -8.55
CA THR A 545 45.70 -9.49 -9.59
C THR A 545 44.67 -9.21 -10.71
N PHE A 546 44.05 -8.02 -10.57
CA PHE A 546 44.09 -6.83 -11.46
C PHE A 546 43.55 -6.93 -12.91
N THR A 547 42.31 -6.52 -13.14
CA THR A 547 41.87 -5.33 -13.92
C THR A 547 40.38 -5.40 -14.29
N GLN A 548 39.71 -4.24 -14.15
CA GLN A 548 38.42 -3.85 -14.75
C GLN A 548 37.21 -4.78 -14.60
N LYS A 549 36.20 -4.34 -13.81
CA LYS A 549 34.78 -4.55 -14.16
C LYS A 549 33.81 -3.71 -13.31
N THR A 550 33.05 -2.89 -14.03
CA THR A 550 31.61 -2.64 -13.91
C THR A 550 31.01 -2.56 -12.51
N THR A 551 30.71 -1.32 -12.11
CA THR A 551 29.74 -0.96 -11.08
C THR A 551 28.37 -1.55 -11.39
N THR A 552 28.04 -2.67 -10.78
CA THR A 552 26.66 -3.09 -10.52
C THR A 552 26.52 -3.28 -9.02
N ASP A 553 26.53 -2.17 -8.30
CA ASP A 553 25.96 -2.14 -6.95
C ASP A 553 24.45 -2.13 -7.12
N HIS A 554 23.82 -3.29 -6.92
CA HIS A 554 22.43 -3.31 -6.46
C HIS A 554 22.41 -2.64 -5.09
N GLN A 555 22.28 -1.32 -5.07
CA GLN A 555 21.83 -0.60 -3.90
C GLN A 555 20.48 -1.20 -3.52
N LYS A 556 20.47 -2.00 -2.44
CA LYS A 556 19.28 -2.14 -1.62
C LYS A 556 18.80 -0.73 -1.35
N GLN A 557 17.68 -0.36 -1.97
CA GLN A 557 17.01 0.90 -1.72
C GLN A 557 16.89 1.03 -0.21
N ALA A 558 17.67 1.92 0.38
CA ALA A 558 17.62 2.19 1.79
C ALA A 558 16.17 2.59 2.09
N GLN A 559 15.50 1.82 2.96
CA GLN A 559 14.26 2.29 3.54
C GLN A 559 14.56 3.69 4.08
N ALA A 560 13.83 4.70 3.62
CA ALA A 560 13.91 6.03 4.20
C ALA A 560 13.35 5.94 5.62
N VAL A 561 14.20 5.55 6.56
CA VAL A 561 13.93 5.45 7.99
C VAL A 561 13.78 6.88 8.50
N LEU A 562 12.55 7.39 8.44
CA LEU A 562 12.12 8.63 9.09
C LEU A 562 11.89 8.42 10.60
N ASN A 563 12.70 7.57 11.23
CA ASN A 563 12.65 7.34 12.67
C ASN A 563 13.88 8.03 13.29
N SER A 564 13.66 9.09 14.07
CA SER A 564 14.69 9.82 14.82
C SER A 564 15.22 9.02 16.03
N GLY A 565 15.36 7.70 15.89
CA GLY A 565 15.95 6.84 16.90
C GLY A 565 17.47 6.81 16.73
N VAL A 566 18.19 7.12 17.80
CA VAL A 566 19.62 6.80 17.89
C VAL A 566 19.72 5.27 17.89
N TYR A 567 20.21 4.69 16.79
CA TYR A 567 20.24 3.26 16.44
C TYR A 567 18.88 2.61 16.07
N PRO A 568 18.38 2.79 14.83
CA PRO A 568 17.17 2.12 14.37
C PRO A 568 17.30 0.58 14.38
N ASP A 569 18.49 0.06 14.04
CA ASP A 569 18.83 -1.37 14.05
C ASP A 569 19.41 -1.85 15.40
N GLY A 570 19.39 -0.99 16.43
CA GLY A 570 20.17 -1.20 17.65
C GLY A 570 21.68 -0.95 17.45
N PRO A 571 22.48 -0.98 18.52
CA PRO A 571 23.93 -0.78 18.46
C PRO A 571 24.62 -1.80 17.54
N PRO A 572 25.78 -1.47 16.95
CA PRO A 572 26.58 -2.42 16.17
C PRO A 572 26.92 -3.65 17.00
N SER A 573 26.53 -4.82 16.49
CA SER A 573 26.70 -6.08 17.20
C SER A 573 28.17 -6.51 17.24
N SER A 574 28.66 -6.85 18.44
CA SER A 574 29.96 -7.48 18.63
C SER A 574 30.06 -8.84 17.92
N ASN A 575 31.22 -9.13 17.31
CA ASN A 575 31.58 -10.42 16.69
C ASN A 575 31.51 -11.64 17.66
N ARG A 576 31.33 -11.41 18.98
CA ARG A 576 31.11 -12.48 19.97
C ARG A 576 29.64 -12.93 20.12
N SER A 577 28.70 -12.26 19.45
CA SER A 577 27.24 -12.53 19.51
C SER A 577 26.79 -13.85 18.87
N ALA A 578 27.66 -14.51 18.09
CA ALA A 578 27.30 -15.70 17.31
C ALA A 578 26.85 -16.93 18.13
N LYS A 579 27.35 -17.11 19.36
CA LYS A 579 27.08 -18.31 20.18
C LYS A 579 25.70 -18.33 20.86
N LEU A 580 25.04 -17.20 21.07
CA LEU A 580 23.73 -17.14 21.71
C LEU A 580 22.59 -16.78 20.75
N ARG A 581 22.89 -16.10 19.63
CA ARG A 581 21.94 -15.88 18.52
C ARG A 581 21.42 -17.18 17.89
N ARG A 582 22.12 -18.31 18.04
CA ARG A 582 21.60 -19.63 17.65
C ARG A 582 20.42 -20.12 18.48
N PHE A 583 20.13 -19.48 19.62
CA PHE A 583 19.04 -19.85 20.51
C PHE A 583 17.91 -18.83 20.52
N VAL A 584 18.07 -17.64 19.96
CA VAL A 584 17.07 -16.56 20.05
C VAL A 584 16.94 -15.90 18.68
N GLU A 585 15.71 -15.79 18.21
CA GLU A 585 15.36 -14.98 17.05
C GLU A 585 15.15 -13.54 17.49
N THR A 586 15.93 -12.62 16.92
CA THR A 586 15.93 -11.20 17.29
C THR A 586 15.28 -10.31 16.24
N ALA A 587 14.71 -10.90 15.19
CA ALA A 587 13.93 -10.17 14.19
C ALA A 587 12.70 -9.50 14.82
N GLU A 588 12.36 -8.33 14.29
CA GLU A 588 11.24 -7.52 14.77
C GLU A 588 9.92 -8.07 14.25
N VAL A 589 8.93 -8.18 15.13
CA VAL A 589 7.56 -8.53 14.75
C VAL A 589 6.70 -7.28 14.94
N VAL A 590 6.62 -6.47 13.89
CA VAL A 590 6.00 -5.14 13.89
C VAL A 590 4.98 -5.04 12.76
N ARG A 591 3.96 -4.20 12.95
CA ARG A 591 3.12 -3.70 11.85
C ARG A 591 3.11 -2.19 11.87
N GLY A 592 3.15 -1.59 10.68
CA GLY A 592 3.26 -0.15 10.51
C GLY A 592 2.50 0.36 9.28
N PRO A 593 2.85 1.56 8.79
CA PRO A 593 2.13 2.23 7.70
C PRO A 593 2.16 1.46 6.37
N HIS A 594 3.17 0.62 6.17
CA HIS A 594 3.29 -0.25 5.00
C HIS A 594 2.36 -1.46 5.05
N ASP A 595 1.85 -1.82 6.23
CA ASP A 595 0.94 -2.94 6.42
C ASP A 595 -0.50 -2.41 6.39
N ALA A 596 -1.12 -2.38 5.21
CA ALA A 596 -2.49 -1.87 5.07
C ALA A 596 -3.46 -2.54 6.08
N PRO A 597 -4.32 -1.77 6.78
CA PRO A 597 -4.60 -0.33 6.64
C PRO A 597 -3.74 0.60 7.50
N GLY A 598 -2.64 0.11 8.09
CA GLY A 598 -1.60 0.92 8.73
C GLY A 598 -1.83 1.35 10.18
N HIS A 599 -2.90 0.87 10.83
CA HIS A 599 -3.26 1.21 12.21
C HIS A 599 -3.44 -0.04 13.11
N TRP A 600 -2.48 -0.98 13.00
CA TRP A 600 -2.50 -2.26 13.71
C TRP A 600 -2.05 -2.16 15.17
N LEU A 601 -2.70 -2.92 16.05
CA LEU A 601 -2.41 -2.97 17.48
C LEU A 601 -2.15 -4.39 17.97
N VAL A 602 -1.25 -4.55 18.94
CA VAL A 602 -1.00 -5.84 19.56
C VAL A 602 -2.09 -6.18 20.59
N THR A 603 -2.69 -7.36 20.47
CA THR A 603 -3.73 -7.87 21.39
C THR A 603 -3.39 -9.19 22.07
N ALA A 604 -2.41 -9.93 21.53
CA ALA A 604 -1.88 -11.14 22.15
C ALA A 604 -0.47 -11.42 21.63
N ALA A 605 0.27 -12.23 22.35
CA ALA A 605 1.54 -12.79 21.88
C ALA A 605 1.81 -14.14 22.53
N LYS A 606 2.73 -14.90 21.93
CA LYS A 606 3.26 -16.13 22.51
C LYS A 606 4.72 -16.31 22.16
N LEU A 607 5.45 -16.98 23.04
CA LEU A 607 6.74 -17.54 22.70
C LEU A 607 6.52 -18.82 21.89
N VAL A 608 7.40 -19.08 20.93
CA VAL A 608 7.40 -20.32 20.16
C VAL A 608 8.81 -20.83 20.01
N LYS A 609 8.94 -22.12 19.72
CA LYS A 609 10.18 -22.71 19.24
C LYS A 609 10.11 -22.82 17.72
N ASP A 610 10.88 -22.00 17.03
CA ASP A 610 10.97 -22.03 15.57
C ASP A 610 12.42 -22.26 15.14
N GLY A 611 12.67 -23.22 14.25
CA GLY A 611 14.02 -23.61 13.84
C GLY A 611 15.00 -23.96 14.98
N GLY A 612 14.49 -24.32 16.18
CA GLY A 612 15.30 -24.57 17.37
C GLY A 612 15.74 -23.31 18.15
N LYS A 613 15.19 -22.14 17.80
CA LYS A 613 15.36 -20.85 18.50
C LYS A 613 14.10 -20.47 19.28
N ILE A 614 14.27 -19.61 20.30
CA ILE A 614 13.19 -18.86 20.94
C ILE A 614 12.76 -17.76 19.97
N SER A 615 11.52 -17.82 19.51
CA SER A 615 10.93 -16.80 18.64
C SER A 615 9.63 -16.28 19.24
N LEU A 616 9.13 -15.18 18.68
CA LEU A 616 7.90 -14.52 19.13
C LEU A 616 6.86 -14.56 18.01
N HIS A 617 5.64 -14.98 18.33
CA HIS A 617 4.47 -14.76 17.46
C HIS A 617 3.58 -13.71 18.12
N VAL A 618 3.17 -12.72 17.34
CA VAL A 618 2.39 -11.58 17.81
C VAL A 618 1.05 -11.55 17.08
N LYS A 619 -0.03 -11.36 17.82
CA LYS A 619 -1.37 -11.18 17.27
C LYS A 619 -1.68 -9.70 17.19
N PHE A 620 -1.88 -9.23 15.97
CA PHE A 620 -2.32 -7.89 15.66
C PHE A 620 -3.84 -7.86 15.49
N ALA A 621 -4.45 -6.73 15.82
CA ALA A 621 -5.86 -6.46 15.59
C ALA A 621 -6.05 -5.08 14.98
N LEU A 622 -7.05 -4.98 14.11
CA LEU A 622 -7.69 -3.72 13.72
C LEU A 622 -8.91 -3.52 14.61
N LEU A 623 -9.07 -2.29 15.08
CA LEU A 623 -10.21 -1.93 15.91
C LEU A 623 -11.20 -1.14 15.07
N ASP A 624 -12.48 -1.41 15.31
CA ASP A 624 -13.54 -0.51 14.93
C ASP A 624 -13.77 0.47 16.09
N TYR A 625 -13.75 1.76 15.78
CA TYR A 625 -13.88 2.83 16.76
C TYR A 625 -15.27 3.46 16.61
N CYS A 626 -16.14 3.24 17.60
CA CYS A 626 -17.52 3.76 17.60
C CYS A 626 -17.64 5.25 17.97
#